data_AF-A0A7Z0TX24-F1
#
_entry.id   AF-A0A7Z0TX24-F1
#
_cell.length_a   1.000
_cell.length_b   1.000
_cell.length_c   1.000
_cell.angle_alpha   90.00
_cell.angle_beta   90.00
_cell.angle_gamma   90.00
#
_symmetry.space_group_name_H-M   'P 1'
#
loop_
_entity.id
_entity.type
_entity.pdbx_description
1 polymer ?
#
loop_
_entity_poly.entity_id
_entity_poly.type
_entity_poly.pdbx_seq_one_letter_code
_entity_poly.pdbx_strand_id
1 'polypeptide(L)'
;MRLTTPFSVLACAAALVLVACGASDEPPAATGPQIIAAPVPPEALPGCAEIAEALGALVQDLQAVEPAGSRQSGPDSHDLRCTWRHADDGGALGAIVIVDAQPLTEQDMRRAGLYVDDPRAAALGGFIALPDGAFDGGAVLGPVGPQVIVGAVTVTLAGNARGSTAEVTMDQAVDGAIAVHRLMR
;
A
#
# COMPACT_ATOMS: atom_id res chain seq x y z
N MET A 1 35.46 54.32 -59.77
CA MET A 1 36.56 53.69 -59.00
C MET A 1 36.27 52.19 -58.93
N ARG A 2 37.16 51.35 -59.46
CA ARG A 2 37.06 49.87 -59.41
C ARG A 2 37.95 49.35 -58.28
N LEU A 3 37.50 48.32 -57.55
CA LEU A 3 38.28 47.26 -56.87
C LEU A 3 37.31 46.08 -56.64
N THR A 4 37.37 45.01 -57.45
CA THR A 4 38.06 43.71 -57.26
C THR A 4 37.32 42.70 -56.34
N THR A 5 36.88 41.61 -56.99
CA THR A 5 36.36 40.25 -56.63
C THR A 5 37.21 39.41 -55.63
N PRO A 6 36.91 38.12 -55.32
CA PRO A 6 35.67 37.29 -55.16
C PRO A 6 35.74 36.35 -53.90
N PHE A 7 34.80 35.39 -53.71
CA PHE A 7 34.92 34.00 -53.13
C PHE A 7 33.50 33.54 -52.65
N SER A 8 32.81 32.62 -53.35
CA SER A 8 32.67 31.17 -53.05
C SER A 8 32.01 30.89 -51.68
N VAL A 9 30.92 30.13 -51.46
CA VAL A 9 30.56 28.76 -51.88
C VAL A 9 29.06 28.52 -51.58
N LEU A 10 28.38 27.86 -52.53
CA LEU A 10 27.33 26.83 -52.45
C LEU A 10 26.50 26.52 -51.17
N ALA A 11 25.27 26.06 -51.46
CA ALA A 11 24.48 25.00 -50.80
C ALA A 11 23.55 25.42 -49.64
N CYS A 12 22.37 24.84 -49.45
CA CYS A 12 21.46 24.01 -50.24
C CYS A 12 20.12 24.05 -49.47
N ALA A 13 19.02 24.00 -50.21
CA ALA A 13 17.68 23.89 -49.66
C ALA A 13 17.44 22.51 -49.02
N ALA A 14 16.65 22.46 -47.95
CA ALA A 14 15.86 21.28 -47.61
C ALA A 14 14.69 21.70 -46.70
N ALA A 15 13.50 21.80 -47.29
CA ALA A 15 12.23 21.81 -46.55
C ALA A 15 11.87 20.37 -46.20
N LEU A 16 11.79 20.05 -44.91
CA LEU A 16 11.32 18.75 -44.42
C LEU A 16 9.88 18.90 -43.93
N VAL A 17 8.95 18.37 -44.73
CA VAL A 17 7.57 18.07 -44.33
C VAL A 17 7.63 16.78 -43.50
N LEU A 18 7.29 16.85 -42.21
CA LEU A 18 7.10 15.68 -41.37
C LEU A 18 5.60 15.35 -41.31
N VAL A 19 5.21 14.33 -42.09
CA VAL A 19 4.02 13.52 -41.84
C VAL A 19 4.35 12.62 -40.64
N ALA A 20 3.72 12.86 -39.50
CA ALA A 20 3.76 11.94 -38.36
C ALA A 20 2.53 11.02 -38.41
N CYS A 21 2.79 9.78 -38.83
CA CYS A 21 1.91 8.63 -38.68
C CYS A 21 2.42 7.82 -37.49
N GLY A 22 1.53 7.31 -36.65
CA GLY A 22 1.83 6.34 -35.59
C GLY A 22 1.88 6.96 -34.20
N ALA A 23 1.52 6.26 -33.13
CA ALA A 23 0.96 4.94 -32.96
C ALA A 23 0.16 5.01 -31.66
N SER A 24 -0.90 4.21 -31.53
CA SER A 24 -1.64 4.11 -30.28
C SER A 24 -0.69 3.69 -29.15
N ASP A 25 -0.52 4.55 -28.15
CA ASP A 25 0.17 4.26 -26.88
C ASP A 25 -0.69 3.29 -26.04
N GLU A 26 -0.88 2.08 -26.54
CA GLU A 26 -1.44 0.99 -25.73
C GLU A 26 -0.27 0.35 -24.96
N PRO A 27 -0.26 0.39 -23.61
CA PRO A 27 0.80 -0.20 -22.83
C PRO A 27 0.94 -1.69 -23.20
N PRO A 28 2.17 -2.22 -23.38
CA PRO A 28 2.35 -3.62 -23.72
C PRO A 28 1.71 -4.49 -22.63
N ALA A 29 0.78 -5.36 -23.04
CA ALA A 29 0.20 -6.36 -22.17
C ALA A 29 1.32 -7.19 -21.53
N ALA A 30 1.28 -7.32 -20.20
CA ALA A 30 2.30 -8.04 -19.45
C ALA A 30 2.41 -9.51 -19.94
N THR A 31 3.45 -9.82 -20.72
CA THR A 31 3.77 -11.17 -21.18
C THR A 31 4.63 -11.88 -20.13
N GLY A 32 3.96 -12.39 -19.12
CA GLY A 32 4.52 -13.32 -18.14
C GLY A 32 3.37 -14.08 -17.47
N PRO A 33 3.61 -15.31 -16.95
CA PRO A 33 2.59 -15.98 -16.15
C PRO A 33 2.24 -15.08 -14.97
N GLN A 34 1.03 -14.52 -14.98
CA GLN A 34 0.47 -13.87 -13.81
C GLN A 34 0.23 -14.99 -12.82
N ILE A 35 1.08 -15.09 -11.80
CA ILE A 35 0.80 -15.95 -10.64
C ILE A 35 -0.38 -15.31 -9.94
N ILE A 36 -1.60 -15.62 -10.40
CA ILE A 36 -2.80 -15.39 -9.62
C ILE A 36 -2.76 -16.47 -8.54
N ALA A 37 -2.03 -16.19 -7.47
CA ALA A 37 -2.16 -16.98 -6.25
C ALA A 37 -3.65 -16.95 -5.89
N ALA A 38 -4.26 -18.12 -5.70
CA ALA A 38 -5.63 -18.18 -5.24
C ALA A 38 -5.73 -17.37 -3.94
N PRO A 39 -6.81 -16.58 -3.74
CA PRO A 39 -6.97 -15.79 -2.53
C PRO A 39 -6.78 -16.67 -1.29
N VAL A 40 -6.11 -16.12 -0.28
CA VAL A 40 -5.92 -16.79 1.02
C VAL A 40 -7.30 -17.23 1.53
N PRO A 41 -7.53 -18.52 1.84
CA PRO A 41 -8.83 -18.94 2.34
C PRO A 41 -9.03 -18.50 3.81
N PRO A 42 -10.28 -18.37 4.29
CA PRO A 42 -10.55 -17.85 5.64
C PRO A 42 -9.84 -18.60 6.78
N GLU A 43 -9.70 -19.92 6.66
CA GLU A 43 -9.02 -20.79 7.63
C GLU A 43 -7.50 -20.63 7.63
N ALA A 44 -6.91 -20.02 6.59
CA ALA A 44 -5.49 -19.75 6.50
C ALA A 44 -5.10 -18.37 7.05
N LEU A 45 -6.07 -17.54 7.48
CA LEU A 45 -5.77 -16.29 8.15
C LEU A 45 -5.14 -16.54 9.53
N PRO A 46 -4.00 -15.86 9.85
CA PRO A 46 -3.32 -16.02 11.13
C PRO A 46 -4.27 -15.62 12.27
N GLY A 47 -4.12 -16.25 13.44
CA GLY A 47 -4.87 -15.90 14.64
C GLY A 47 -4.34 -14.61 15.30
N CYS A 48 -5.12 -14.04 16.23
CA CYS A 48 -4.68 -12.83 16.95
C CYS A 48 -3.42 -13.06 17.81
N ALA A 49 -3.16 -14.28 18.27
CA ALA A 49 -1.91 -14.58 18.97
C ALA A 49 -0.69 -14.45 18.04
N GLU A 50 -0.75 -15.04 16.85
CA GLU A 50 0.32 -14.98 15.84
C GLU A 50 0.52 -13.55 15.33
N ILE A 51 -0.58 -12.80 15.14
CA ILE A 51 -0.52 -11.37 14.83
C ILE A 51 0.15 -10.60 15.97
N ALA A 52 -0.19 -10.86 17.23
CA ALA A 52 0.43 -10.18 18.37
C ALA A 52 1.94 -10.44 18.44
N GLU A 53 2.38 -11.67 18.17
CA GLU A 53 3.80 -12.02 18.09
C GLU A 53 4.52 -11.23 16.98
N ALA A 54 3.89 -11.10 15.80
CA ALA A 54 4.43 -10.31 14.69
C ALA A 54 4.50 -8.80 14.99
N LEU A 55 3.53 -8.28 15.76
CA LEU A 55 3.49 -6.87 16.18
C LEU A 55 4.46 -6.56 17.34
N GLY A 56 4.81 -7.57 18.14
CA GLY A 56 5.82 -7.48 19.20
C GLY A 56 5.56 -6.32 20.16
N ALA A 57 6.52 -5.40 20.25
CA ALA A 57 6.50 -4.29 21.19
C ALA A 57 5.29 -3.36 21.05
N LEU A 58 4.61 -3.34 19.89
CA LEU A 58 3.40 -2.52 19.70
C LEU A 58 2.22 -2.99 20.55
N VAL A 59 2.18 -4.27 20.94
CA VAL A 59 1.07 -4.85 21.70
C VAL A 59 1.51 -5.63 22.95
N GLN A 60 2.81 -5.71 23.25
CA GLN A 60 3.35 -6.53 24.33
C GLN A 60 2.74 -6.23 25.71
N ASP A 61 2.40 -4.97 25.96
CA ASP A 61 1.84 -4.48 27.23
C ASP A 61 0.31 -4.31 27.15
N LEU A 62 -0.30 -4.73 26.03
CA LEU A 62 -1.73 -4.66 25.79
C LEU A 62 -2.38 -6.04 25.93
N GLN A 63 -3.61 -6.08 26.45
CA GLN A 63 -4.38 -7.29 26.61
C GLN A 63 -5.36 -7.45 25.44
N ALA A 64 -5.42 -8.64 24.85
CA ALA A 64 -6.39 -8.94 23.81
C ALA A 64 -7.83 -8.77 24.34
N VAL A 65 -8.65 -8.01 23.63
CA VAL A 65 -10.06 -7.81 23.95
C VAL A 65 -10.87 -9.07 23.68
N GLU A 66 -10.62 -9.71 22.53
CA GLU A 66 -11.16 -11.00 22.14
C GLU A 66 -9.99 -11.86 21.63
N PRO A 67 -9.52 -12.88 22.39
CA PRO A 67 -8.32 -13.64 22.02
C PRO A 67 -8.39 -14.36 20.67
N ALA A 68 -9.59 -14.77 20.25
CA ALA A 68 -9.80 -15.38 18.93
C ALA A 68 -9.95 -14.35 17.80
N GLY A 69 -10.17 -13.07 18.15
CA GLY A 69 -10.60 -12.02 17.24
C GLY A 69 -12.02 -12.22 16.73
N SER A 70 -12.55 -11.18 16.10
CA SER A 70 -13.82 -11.26 15.39
C SER A 70 -13.55 -11.62 13.93
N ARG A 71 -14.23 -12.65 13.41
CA ARG A 71 -14.12 -13.06 12.01
C ARG A 71 -15.43 -12.80 11.29
N GLN A 72 -15.33 -12.32 10.06
CA GLN A 72 -16.47 -12.17 9.15
C GLN A 72 -16.12 -12.84 7.83
N SER A 73 -17.12 -13.45 7.20
CA SER A 73 -16.95 -14.09 5.89
C SER A 73 -18.22 -13.90 5.09
N GLY A 74 -18.06 -13.46 3.85
CA GLY A 74 -19.11 -13.21 2.89
C GLY A 74 -18.67 -13.60 1.48
N PRO A 75 -19.55 -13.39 0.48
CA PRO A 75 -19.23 -13.72 -0.91
C PRO A 75 -18.11 -12.85 -1.49
N ASP A 76 -17.99 -11.61 -1.03
CA ASP A 76 -17.09 -10.62 -1.62
C ASP A 76 -15.76 -10.47 -0.86
N SER A 77 -15.73 -10.83 0.42
CA SER A 77 -14.52 -10.77 1.25
C SER A 77 -14.66 -11.60 2.52
N HIS A 78 -13.53 -11.84 3.18
CA HIS A 78 -13.50 -12.32 4.55
C HIS A 78 -12.45 -11.55 5.34
N ASP A 79 -12.67 -11.40 6.65
CA ASP A 79 -11.81 -10.62 7.51
C ASP A 79 -11.58 -11.25 8.89
N LEU A 80 -10.46 -10.85 9.49
CA LEU A 80 -10.15 -11.03 10.90
C LEU A 80 -9.83 -9.67 11.52
N ARG A 81 -10.42 -9.41 12.68
CA ARG A 81 -10.18 -8.21 13.49
C ARG A 81 -9.65 -8.60 14.85
N CYS A 82 -8.48 -8.09 15.18
CA CYS A 82 -7.84 -8.24 16.47
C CYS A 82 -7.78 -6.88 17.16
N THR A 83 -8.00 -6.85 18.47
CA THR A 83 -7.95 -5.62 19.24
C THR A 83 -7.28 -5.91 20.57
N TRP A 84 -6.36 -5.04 20.96
CA TRP A 84 -5.70 -5.07 22.26
C TRP A 84 -5.92 -3.74 22.97
N ARG A 85 -6.08 -3.80 24.28
CA ARG A 85 -6.23 -2.62 25.13
C ARG A 85 -5.36 -2.73 26.37
N HIS A 86 -4.88 -1.61 26.85
CA HIS A 86 -4.35 -1.51 28.20
C HIS A 86 -5.50 -1.18 29.17
N ALA A 87 -5.61 -1.92 30.27
CA ALA A 87 -6.72 -1.76 31.22
C ALA A 87 -6.68 -0.40 31.94
N ASP A 88 -5.48 0.09 32.29
CA ASP A 88 -5.32 1.23 33.19
C ASP A 88 -5.25 2.60 32.50
N ASP A 89 -4.66 2.70 31.30
CA ASP A 89 -4.43 3.99 30.62
C ASP A 89 -5.36 4.21 29.41
N GLY A 90 -6.19 3.21 29.08
CA GLY A 90 -7.15 3.25 27.99
C GLY A 90 -6.54 3.25 26.59
N GLY A 91 -5.23 3.00 26.45
CA GLY A 91 -4.57 2.79 25.18
C GLY A 91 -5.13 1.58 24.46
N ALA A 92 -5.32 1.71 23.14
CA ALA A 92 -5.81 0.62 22.30
C ALA A 92 -5.13 0.63 20.93
N LEU A 93 -4.88 -0.57 20.42
CA LEU A 93 -4.40 -0.84 19.08
C LEU A 93 -5.24 -1.97 18.48
N GLY A 94 -5.55 -1.88 17.18
CA GLY A 94 -6.24 -2.91 16.44
C GLY A 94 -5.52 -3.26 15.15
N ALA A 95 -5.68 -4.52 14.75
CA ALA A 95 -5.25 -5.02 13.45
C ALA A 95 -6.46 -5.58 12.71
N ILE A 96 -6.59 -5.24 11.43
CA ILE A 96 -7.63 -5.74 10.54
C ILE A 96 -6.94 -6.35 9.34
N VAL A 97 -7.23 -7.63 9.07
CA VAL A 97 -6.81 -8.33 7.87
C VAL A 97 -8.07 -8.60 7.05
N ILE A 98 -8.11 -8.11 5.82
CA ILE A 98 -9.21 -8.32 4.87
C ILE A 98 -8.62 -9.02 3.65
N VAL A 99 -9.32 -10.04 3.16
CA VAL A 99 -9.02 -10.68 1.88
C VAL A 99 -10.21 -10.46 0.97
N ASP A 100 -9.99 -9.64 -0.07
CA ASP A 100 -11.03 -9.28 -1.03
C ASP A 100 -11.06 -10.27 -2.20
N ALA A 101 -12.26 -10.69 -2.59
CA ALA A 101 -12.45 -11.51 -3.79
C ALA A 101 -12.10 -10.74 -5.08
N GLN A 102 -12.26 -9.41 -5.04
CA GLN A 102 -11.88 -8.47 -6.10
C GLN A 102 -10.96 -7.40 -5.51
N PRO A 103 -9.64 -7.56 -5.64
CA PRO A 103 -8.69 -6.68 -4.98
C PRO A 103 -8.71 -5.25 -5.51
N LEU A 104 -8.49 -4.29 -4.62
CA LEU A 104 -8.26 -2.90 -5.00
C LEU A 104 -6.92 -2.77 -5.74
N THR A 105 -6.94 -2.11 -6.90
CA THR A 105 -5.72 -1.90 -7.67
C THR A 105 -5.03 -0.58 -7.31
N GLU A 106 -3.72 -0.50 -7.55
CA GLU A 106 -2.99 0.77 -7.46
C GLU A 106 -3.66 1.89 -8.27
N GLN A 107 -4.16 1.55 -9.47
CA GLN A 107 -4.79 2.52 -10.36
C GLN A 107 -6.07 3.09 -9.75
N ASP A 108 -6.88 2.25 -9.10
CA ASP A 108 -8.11 2.68 -8.45
C ASP A 108 -7.82 3.60 -7.27
N MET A 109 -6.82 3.26 -6.46
CA MET A 109 -6.42 4.08 -5.31
C MET A 109 -5.78 5.40 -5.73
N ARG A 110 -4.98 5.41 -6.80
CA ARG A 110 -4.45 6.65 -7.40
C ARG A 110 -5.58 7.54 -7.91
N ARG A 111 -6.56 6.96 -8.61
CA ARG A 111 -7.73 7.69 -9.13
C ARG A 111 -8.58 8.30 -8.00
N ALA A 112 -8.67 7.59 -6.87
CA ALA A 112 -9.38 8.05 -5.69
C ALA A 112 -8.60 9.07 -4.84
N GLY A 113 -7.33 9.35 -5.16
CA GLY A 113 -6.48 10.22 -4.35
C GLY A 113 -6.04 9.62 -3.02
N LEU A 114 -6.09 8.28 -2.90
CA LEU A 114 -5.78 7.55 -1.66
C LEU A 114 -4.40 6.89 -1.68
N TYR A 115 -3.78 6.79 -2.86
CA TYR A 115 -2.54 6.07 -3.04
C TYR A 115 -1.33 6.80 -2.44
N VAL A 116 -0.50 6.03 -1.75
CA VAL A 116 0.81 6.42 -1.24
C VAL A 116 1.86 5.46 -1.78
N ASP A 117 2.95 6.02 -2.32
CA ASP A 117 4.14 5.25 -2.67
C ASP A 117 5.01 5.06 -1.41
N ASP A 118 5.24 3.80 -1.03
CA ASP A 118 6.10 3.46 0.09
C ASP A 118 7.01 2.28 -0.30
N PRO A 119 8.34 2.42 -0.18
CA PRO A 119 9.28 1.40 -0.63
C PRO A 119 9.13 0.07 0.11
N ARG A 120 8.63 0.08 1.35
CA ARG A 120 8.44 -1.14 2.16
C ARG A 120 7.26 -1.95 1.63
N ALA A 121 6.17 -1.30 1.25
CA ALA A 121 5.02 -1.95 0.60
C ALA A 121 5.36 -2.37 -0.84
N ALA A 122 6.10 -1.53 -1.59
CA ALA A 122 6.54 -1.84 -2.95
C ALA A 122 7.46 -3.08 -2.99
N ALA A 123 8.29 -3.30 -1.97
CA ALA A 123 9.10 -4.51 -1.84
C ALA A 123 8.27 -5.81 -1.71
N LEU A 124 6.99 -5.68 -1.35
CA LEU A 124 6.02 -6.78 -1.35
C LEU A 124 5.23 -6.86 -2.66
N GLY A 125 5.42 -5.95 -3.62
CA GLY A 125 4.58 -5.83 -4.80
C GLY A 125 3.20 -5.23 -4.49
N GLY A 126 3.12 -4.40 -3.45
CA GLY A 126 1.91 -3.70 -3.04
C GLY A 126 2.15 -2.21 -2.80
N PHE A 127 1.19 -1.58 -2.14
CA PHE A 127 1.16 -0.14 -1.94
C PHE A 127 0.40 0.22 -0.65
N ILE A 128 0.37 1.50 -0.30
CA ILE A 128 -0.39 2.01 0.84
C ILE A 128 -1.59 2.82 0.36
N ALA A 129 -2.73 2.67 1.02
CA ALA A 129 -3.89 3.53 0.86
C ALA A 129 -4.20 4.31 2.15
N LEU A 130 -4.40 5.62 2.03
CA LEU A 130 -4.74 6.55 3.11
C LEU A 130 -5.79 7.58 2.66
N PRO A 131 -6.75 8.01 3.52
CA PRO A 131 -7.85 8.92 3.16
C PRO A 131 -7.46 10.24 2.49
N ASP A 132 -6.23 10.72 2.68
CA ASP A 132 -5.72 11.98 2.13
C ASP A 132 -4.57 11.81 1.12
N GLY A 133 -4.14 10.56 0.88
CA GLY A 133 -3.00 10.25 0.01
C GLY A 133 -1.66 10.86 0.48
N ALA A 134 -1.59 11.39 1.70
CA ALA A 134 -0.42 12.06 2.24
C ALA A 134 0.15 11.23 3.40
N PHE A 135 1.38 10.75 3.24
CA PHE A 135 2.03 9.96 4.27
C PHE A 135 3.06 10.78 5.04
N ASP A 136 2.79 10.99 6.32
CA ASP A 136 3.77 11.44 7.31
C ASP A 136 4.03 10.28 8.27
N GLY A 137 5.15 9.57 8.07
CA GLY A 137 5.54 8.42 8.87
C GLY A 137 5.73 8.73 10.36
N GLY A 138 6.05 9.99 10.70
CA GLY A 138 6.21 10.45 12.09
C GLY A 138 4.91 10.84 12.77
N ALA A 139 3.80 10.95 12.02
CA ALA A 139 2.51 11.30 12.60
C ALA A 139 2.02 10.21 13.56
N VAL A 140 1.36 10.63 14.63
CA VAL A 140 0.73 9.72 15.60
C VAL A 140 -0.42 8.96 14.91
N LEU A 141 -0.45 7.64 15.12
CA LEU A 141 -1.46 6.75 14.59
C LEU A 141 -2.83 7.05 15.20
N GLY A 142 -3.74 7.49 14.33
CA GLY A 142 -5.14 7.73 14.69
C GLY A 142 -6.05 6.50 14.53
N PRO A 143 -7.37 6.71 14.70
CA PRO A 143 -8.38 5.65 14.56
C PRO A 143 -8.57 5.17 13.13
N VAL A 144 -8.07 5.92 12.16
CA VAL A 144 -7.98 5.53 10.75
C VAL A 144 -6.50 5.47 10.41
N GLY A 145 -5.98 4.25 10.29
CA GLY A 145 -4.57 4.04 9.99
C GLY A 145 -4.31 3.65 8.54
N PRO A 146 -3.04 3.36 8.21
CA PRO A 146 -2.64 3.03 6.85
C PRO A 146 -3.12 1.64 6.47
N GLN A 147 -3.61 1.50 5.23
CA GLN A 147 -3.96 0.22 4.65
C GLN A 147 -2.79 -0.24 3.77
N VAL A 148 -2.08 -1.28 4.17
CA VAL A 148 -1.06 -1.94 3.33
C VAL A 148 -1.77 -2.98 2.48
N ILE A 149 -1.76 -2.78 1.16
CA ILE A 149 -2.51 -3.60 0.19
C ILE A 149 -1.52 -4.33 -0.71
N VAL A 150 -1.59 -5.66 -0.72
CA VAL A 150 -0.71 -6.53 -1.52
C VAL A 150 -1.57 -7.64 -2.12
N GLY A 151 -1.78 -7.59 -3.44
CA GLY A 151 -2.74 -8.49 -4.10
C GLY A 151 -4.11 -8.37 -3.44
N ALA A 152 -4.71 -9.51 -3.06
CA ALA A 152 -6.02 -9.57 -2.42
C ALA A 152 -6.04 -9.22 -0.92
N VAL A 153 -4.87 -9.06 -0.30
CA VAL A 153 -4.77 -8.91 1.15
C VAL A 153 -4.56 -7.44 1.52
N THR A 154 -5.46 -6.93 2.34
CA THR A 154 -5.34 -5.61 2.98
C THR A 154 -5.08 -5.80 4.47
N VAL A 155 -4.00 -5.21 4.98
CA VAL A 155 -3.71 -5.17 6.42
C VAL A 155 -3.75 -3.72 6.89
N THR A 156 -4.54 -3.46 7.92
CA THR A 156 -4.68 -2.15 8.54
C THR A 156 -4.32 -2.23 10.01
N LEU A 157 -3.46 -1.33 10.48
CA LEU A 157 -3.32 -1.07 11.93
C LEU A 157 -3.96 0.26 12.27
N ALA A 158 -4.67 0.33 13.39
CA ALA A 158 -5.29 1.55 13.88
C ALA A 158 -5.13 1.68 15.40
N GLY A 159 -5.00 2.91 15.88
CA GLY A 159 -4.82 3.21 17.30
C GLY A 159 -5.83 4.24 17.78
N ASN A 160 -5.98 4.39 19.10
CA ASN A 160 -6.79 5.47 19.65
C ASN A 160 -5.97 6.68 20.13
N ALA A 161 -4.65 6.64 19.96
CA ALA A 161 -3.69 7.67 20.40
C ALA A 161 -3.83 8.03 21.88
N ARG A 162 -3.97 7.02 22.76
CA ARG A 162 -4.11 7.22 24.22
C ARG A 162 -3.14 6.33 24.99
N GLY A 163 -2.78 6.77 26.18
CA GLY A 163 -1.96 5.99 27.10
C GLY A 163 -0.68 5.46 26.43
N SER A 164 -0.41 4.18 26.63
CA SER A 164 0.68 3.42 26.02
C SER A 164 0.69 3.40 24.49
N THR A 165 -0.41 3.75 23.80
CA THR A 165 -0.46 3.85 22.34
C THR A 165 -0.41 5.28 21.80
N ALA A 166 -0.21 6.28 22.66
CA ALA A 166 -0.22 7.70 22.28
C ALA A 166 0.96 8.12 21.37
N GLU A 167 2.05 7.36 21.38
CA GLU A 167 3.25 7.65 20.59
C GLU A 167 3.46 6.66 19.43
N VAL A 168 2.52 5.73 19.21
CA VAL A 168 2.60 4.82 18.07
C VAL A 168 2.47 5.65 16.80
N THR A 169 3.43 5.52 15.89
CA THR A 169 3.49 6.32 14.65
C THR A 169 2.90 5.58 13.45
N MET A 170 2.65 6.34 12.39
CA MET A 170 2.28 5.81 11.08
C MET A 170 3.33 4.85 10.51
N ASP A 171 4.62 5.15 10.67
CA ASP A 171 5.70 4.24 10.23
C ASP A 171 5.66 2.90 10.97
N GLN A 172 5.49 2.93 12.29
CA GLN A 172 5.35 1.71 13.08
C GLN A 172 4.09 0.92 12.67
N ALA A 173 3.01 1.62 12.34
CA ALA A 173 1.79 0.99 11.84
C ALA A 173 2.02 0.28 10.48
N VAL A 174 2.77 0.91 9.57
CA VAL A 174 3.13 0.30 8.28
C VAL A 174 4.05 -0.91 8.47
N ASP A 175 5.08 -0.78 9.31
CA ASP A 175 6.01 -1.87 9.59
C ASP A 175 5.29 -3.08 10.22
N GLY A 176 4.38 -2.83 11.16
CA GLY A 176 3.53 -3.85 11.77
C GLY A 176 2.58 -4.49 10.76
N ALA A 177 1.92 -3.71 9.91
CA ALA A 177 1.05 -4.23 8.86
C ALA A 177 1.81 -5.13 7.86
N ILE A 178 3.04 -4.75 7.52
CA ILE A 178 3.95 -5.54 6.68
C ILE A 178 4.37 -6.84 7.37
N ALA A 179 4.69 -6.79 8.67
CA ALA A 179 5.03 -7.98 9.46
C ALA A 179 3.85 -8.97 9.49
N VAL A 180 2.63 -8.47 9.70
CA VAL A 180 1.41 -9.29 9.66
C VAL A 180 1.17 -9.85 8.26
N HIS A 181 1.36 -9.05 7.21
CA HIS A 181 1.21 -9.55 5.83
C HIS A 181 2.14 -10.74 5.55
N ARG A 182 3.37 -10.74 6.09
CA ARG A 182 4.34 -11.82 5.88
C ARG A 182 3.91 -13.17 6.50
N LEU A 183 2.96 -13.19 7.44
CA LEU A 183 2.41 -14.43 7.99
C LEU A 183 1.59 -15.24 6.97
N MET A 184 1.16 -14.62 5.88
CA MET A 184 0.27 -15.22 4.86
C MET A 184 0.99 -15.51 3.53
N ARG A 185 2.33 -15.53 3.54
CA ARG A 185 3.17 -15.79 2.37
C ARG A 185 3.79 -17.20 2.39
#